data_AF-A0A3M7E804-F1
#
_entry.id   AF-A0A3M7E804-F1
#
_cell.length_a   1.000
_cell.length_b   1.000
_cell.length_c   1.000
_cell.angle_alpha   90.00
_cell.angle_beta   90.00
_cell.angle_gamma   90.00
#
_symmetry.space_group_name_H-M   'P 1'
#
loop_
_entity.id
_entity.type
_entity.pdbx_description
1 polymer ?
#
loop_
_entity_poly.entity_id
_entity_poly.type
_entity_poly.pdbx_seq_one_letter_code
_entity_poly.pdbx_strand_id
1 'polypeptide(L)' 'MAPVEFFEAPAKYFRWAIRQKPAIFWSLVIGTMGPVMAFTVPPIRNYFGDGPRPQILLTYPIPKGPRKIPQGYDD' A
#
# COMPACT_ATOMS: atom_id res chain seq x y z
N MET A 1 9.68 17.50 31.52
CA MET A 1 9.91 18.32 30.31
C MET A 1 10.97 17.64 29.44
N ALA A 2 11.02 17.91 28.13
CA ALA A 2 12.08 17.34 27.29
C ALA A 2 13.44 17.95 27.70
N PRO A 3 14.54 17.16 27.70
CA PRO A 3 15.85 17.65 28.14
C PRO A 3 16.54 18.56 27.12
N VAL A 4 16.04 18.59 25.88
CA VAL A 4 16.54 19.39 24.74
C VAL A 4 15.37 19.63 23.79
N GLU A 5 15.43 20.73 23.03
CA GLU A 5 14.49 20.97 21.94
C GLU A 5 14.79 20.05 20.74
N PHE A 6 13.76 19.79 19.93
CA PHE A 6 13.88 18.87 18.79
C PHE A 6 14.92 19.33 17.77
N PHE A 7 14.94 20.62 17.45
CA PHE A 7 15.83 21.19 16.43
C PHE A 7 17.29 21.35 16.89
N GLU A 8 17.55 21.30 18.20
CA GLU A 8 18.91 21.38 18.76
C GLU A 8 19.60 20.01 18.75
N ALA A 9 18.88 18.97 19.19
CA ALA A 9 19.45 17.63 19.36
C ALA A 9 18.40 16.53 19.11
N PRO A 10 18.01 16.27 17.84
CA PRO A 10 16.89 15.41 17.49
C PRO A 10 17.06 13.96 17.97
N ALA A 11 18.27 13.41 17.89
CA ALA A 11 18.55 12.05 18.37
C ALA A 11 18.34 11.89 19.89
N LYS A 12 18.75 12.91 20.67
CA LYS A 12 18.58 12.93 22.13
C LYS A 12 17.11 13.14 22.50
N TYR A 13 16.38 13.98 21.75
CA TYR A 13 14.94 14.13 21.86
C TYR A 13 14.20 12.80 21.62
N PHE A 14 14.53 12.07 20.54
CA PHE A 14 13.90 10.78 20.27
C PHE A 14 14.18 9.74 21.35
N ARG A 15 15.43 9.63 21.84
CA ARG A 15 15.77 8.71 22.95
C ARG A 15 15.00 9.01 24.24
N TRP A 16 14.63 10.26 24.47
CA TRP A 16 13.73 10.65 25.55
C TRP A 16 12.27 10.31 25.22
N ALA A 17 11.79 10.69 24.03
CA ALA A 17 10.41 10.49 23.59
C ALA A 17 9.99 9.01 23.60
N ILE A 18 10.89 8.11 23.17
CA ILE A 18 10.66 6.65 23.19
C ILE A 18 10.32 6.14 24.59
N ARG A 19 11.00 6.63 25.63
CA ARG A 19 10.84 6.15 27.01
C ARG A 19 9.77 6.90 27.80
N GLN A 20 9.62 8.19 27.54
CA GLN A 20 8.79 9.08 28.35
C GLN A 20 7.40 9.32 27.74
N LYS A 21 7.28 9.20 26.41
CA LYS A 21 6.02 9.36 25.67
C LYS A 21 5.87 8.24 24.62
N PRO A 22 5.92 6.96 25.03
CA PRO A 22 5.94 5.83 24.10
C PRO A 22 4.73 5.79 23.17
N ALA A 23 3.53 6.05 23.70
CA ALA A 23 2.31 6.02 22.91
C ALA A 23 2.34 7.04 21.75
N ILE A 24 2.81 8.26 22.00
CA ILE A 24 2.86 9.32 20.97
C ILE A 24 3.96 9.00 19.95
N PHE A 25 5.15 8.65 20.43
CA PHE A 25 6.29 8.36 19.56
C PHE A 25 5.99 7.19 18.61
N TRP A 26 5.51 6.07 19.13
CA TRP A 26 5.26 4.88 18.31
C TRP A 26 4.02 5.02 17.44
N SER A 27 2.99 5.76 17.86
CA SER A 27 1.85 6.08 16.98
C SER A 27 2.30 6.82 15.73
N LEU A 28 3.21 7.79 15.89
CA LEU A 28 3.72 8.56 14.75
C LEU A 28 4.63 7.72 13.86
N VAL A 29 5.53 6.91 14.45
CA VAL A 29 6.41 6.02 13.68
C VAL A 29 5.61 4.99 12.87
N ILE A 30 4.69 4.27 13.50
CA ILE A 30 3.88 3.25 12.83
C ILE A 30 2.91 3.90 11.84
N GLY A 31 2.29 5.01 12.23
CA GLY A 31 1.37 5.76 11.36
C GLY A 31 2.03 6.30 10.09
N THR A 32 3.27 6.79 10.20
CA THR A 32 4.03 7.29 9.03
C THR A 32 4.65 6.18 8.20
N MET A 33 4.94 5.02 8.80
CA MET A 33 5.48 3.86 8.09
C MET A 33 4.53 3.35 7.00
N GLY A 34 3.21 3.43 7.20
CA GLY A 34 2.20 3.04 6.20
C GLY A 34 2.32 3.81 4.88
N PRO A 35 2.20 5.15 4.86
CA PRO A 35 2.42 5.97 3.67
C PRO A 35 3.80 5.75 3.04
N VAL A 36 4.86 5.66 3.84
CA VAL A 36 6.21 5.38 3.32
C VAL A 36 6.26 4.05 2.57
N MET A 37 5.67 2.99 3.13
CA MET A 37 5.57 1.69 2.46
C MET A 37 4.70 1.77 1.20
N ALA A 38 3.60 2.53 1.21
CA ALA A 38 2.73 2.69 0.04
C ALA A 38 3.47 3.28 -1.17
N PHE A 39 4.46 4.15 -0.97
CA PHE A 39 5.28 4.70 -2.06
C PHE A 39 6.51 3.85 -2.40
N THR A 40 7.12 3.20 -1.41
CA THR A 40 8.40 2.49 -1.61
C THR A 40 8.23 1.03 -2.00
N VAL A 41 7.21 0.33 -1.49
CA VAL A 41 7.02 -1.11 -1.70
C VAL A 41 6.52 -1.46 -3.11
N PRO A 42 5.57 -0.75 -3.75
CA PRO A 42 5.12 -1.10 -5.10
C PRO A 42 6.21 -1.14 -6.17
N PRO A 43 7.13 -0.15 -6.31
CA PRO A 43 8.18 -0.23 -7.31
C PRO A 43 9.16 -1.39 -7.04
N ILE A 44 9.43 -1.71 -5.77
CA ILE A 44 10.26 -2.86 -5.38
C ILE A 44 9.58 -4.17 -5.80
N ARG A 45 8.28 -4.33 -5.54
CA ARG A 45 7.52 -5.52 -5.94
C ARG A 45 7.50 -5.70 -7.46
N ASN A 46 7.29 -4.61 -8.21
CA ASN A 46 7.36 -4.62 -9.66
C ASN A 46 8.74 -5.04 -10.18
N TYR A 47 9.83 -4.59 -9.54
CA TYR A 47 11.20 -5.00 -9.89
C TYR A 47 11.42 -6.52 -9.73
N PHE A 48 10.83 -7.13 -8.71
CA PHE A 48 10.88 -8.57 -8.49
C PHE A 48 9.89 -9.40 -9.34
N GLY A 49 9.17 -8.77 -10.27
CA GLY A 49 8.24 -9.44 -11.17
C GLY A 49 6.83 -9.64 -10.61
N ASP A 50 6.51 -9.10 -9.43
CA ASP A 50 5.15 -9.05 -8.90
C ASP A 50 4.39 -7.86 -9.54
N GLY A 51 4.06 -8.05 -10.82
CA GLY A 51 3.39 -7.06 -11.66
C GLY A 51 1.89 -6.90 -11.38
N PRO A 52 1.18 -6.04 -12.15
CA PRO A 52 -0.24 -5.85 -11.97
C PRO A 52 -1.00 -7.15 -12.23
N ARG A 53 -1.81 -7.55 -11.25
CA ARG A 53 -2.69 -8.71 -11.40
C ARG A 53 -3.76 -8.41 -12.45
N PRO A 54 -4.13 -9.39 -13.30
CA PRO A 54 -5.21 -9.20 -14.25
C PRO A 54 -6.51 -8.89 -13.49
N GLN A 55 -7.31 -7.98 -14.05
CA GLN A 55 -8.62 -7.66 -13.46
C GLN A 55 -9.57 -8.85 -13.60
N ILE A 56 -10.22 -9.19 -12.49
CA ILE A 56 -11.28 -10.20 -12.48
C ILE A 56 -12.49 -9.62 -13.21
N LEU A 57 -13.13 -10.43 -14.05
CA LEU A 57 -14.34 -10.03 -14.75
C LEU A 57 -15.47 -9.80 -13.73
N LEU A 58 -16.07 -8.62 -13.77
CA LEU A 58 -17.21 -8.26 -12.92
C LEU A 58 -18.56 -8.62 -13.56
N THR A 59 -18.54 -8.95 -14.85
CA THR A 59 -19.73 -9.22 -15.66
C THR A 59 -19.49 -10.41 -16.57
N TYR A 60 -20.57 -10.96 -17.12
CA TYR A 60 -20.49 -12.03 -18.10
C TYR A 60 -19.61 -11.58 -19.30
N PRO A 61 -18.60 -12.36 -19.70
CA PRO A 61 -17.72 -11.99 -20.80
C PRO A 61 -18.48 -12.08 -22.13
N ILE A 62 -18.98 -10.94 -22.60
CA ILE A 62 -19.61 -10.84 -23.92
C ILE A 62 -18.50 -10.77 -24.97
N PRO A 63 -18.42 -11.74 -25.90
CA PRO A 63 -17.46 -11.68 -26.99
C PRO A 63 -17.67 -10.42 -27.83
N LYS A 64 -16.58 -9.76 -28.22
CA LYS A 64 -16.65 -8.61 -29.13
C LYS A 64 -16.96 -9.11 -30.54
N GLY A 65 -17.87 -8.42 -31.23
CA GLY A 65 -18.13 -8.63 -32.66
C GLY A 65 -19.58 -9.05 -32.98
N PRO A 66 -19.87 -9.30 -34.27
CA PRO A 66 -21.20 -9.67 -34.73
C PRO A 66 -21.57 -11.08 -34.27
N ARG A 67 -22.88 -11.32 -34.12
CA ARG A 67 -23.42 -12.63 -33.77
C ARG A 67 -23.05 -13.66 -34.85
N LYS A 68 -22.53 -14.81 -34.40
CA LYS A 68 -22.40 -16.02 -35.23
C LYS A 68 -23.64 -16.88 -35.01
N ILE A 69 -24.36 -17.22 -36.08
CA ILE A 69 -25.57 -18.05 -36.00
C ILE A 69 -25.12 -19.51 -35.82
N PRO A 70 -25.42 -20.16 -34.68
CA PRO A 70 -25.11 -21.57 -34.49
C PRO A 70 -26.04 -22.45 -35.34
N GLN A 71 -25.59 -23.66 -35.67
CA GLN A 71 -26.43 -24.72 -36.27
C GLN A 71 -26.61 -25.85 -35.25
N GLY A 72 -27.78 -26.49 -35.24
CA GLY A 72 -28.13 -27.57 -34.32
C GLY A 72 -28.87 -27.07 -33.07
N TYR A 73 -29.64 -27.98 -32.45
CA TYR A 73 -30.69 -27.66 -31.45
C TYR A 73 -31.90 -26.91 -32.02
N ASP A 74 -32.12 -27.00 -33.34
CA ASP A 74 -33.42 -26.68 -33.93
C ASP A 74 -34.44 -27.76 -33.52
N ASP A 75 -35.72 -27.39 -33.38
CA ASP A 75 -36.81 -28.27 -32.91
C ASP A 75 -36.94 -29.60 -33.69
#